data_AF-A0A1A8VIA0-F1
#
_entry.id   AF-A0A1A8VIA0-F1
#
_cell.length_a   1.000
_cell.length_b   1.000
_cell.length_c   1.000
_cell.angle_alpha   90.00
_cell.angle_beta   90.00
_cell.angle_gamma   90.00
#
_symmetry.space_group_name_H-M   'P 1'
#
loop_
_entity.id
_entity.type
_entity.pdbx_description
1 polymer ?
#
loop_
_entity_poly.entity_id
_entity_poly.type
_entity_poly.pdbx_seq_one_letter_code
_entity_poly.pdbx_strand_id
1 'polypeptide(L)' 'APALLNSTSNQLLLHFQSDISVVAAGFHLEYKTVGLTTCPEPMIPANGIKAGDRYMVNEVVAFSCEDGYAL' A
#
# COMPACT_ATOMS: atom_id res chain seq x y z
N ALA A 1 8.86 23.02 9.42
CA ALA A 1 8.39 22.27 8.23
C ALA A 1 6.98 21.74 8.52
N PRO A 2 6.10 21.63 7.52
CA PRO A 2 4.77 21.04 7.73
C PRO A 2 4.89 19.59 8.22
N ALA A 3 3.85 19.11 8.90
CA ALA A 3 3.78 17.73 9.35
C ALA A 3 3.70 16.75 8.16
N LEU A 4 4.16 15.53 8.38
CA LEU A 4 3.99 14.43 7.41
C LEU A 4 2.49 14.21 7.13
N LEU A 5 2.14 14.21 5.84
CA LEU A 5 0.79 13.92 5.37
C LEU A 5 0.72 12.47 4.87
N ASN A 6 -0.05 11.65 5.58
CA ASN A 6 -0.31 10.25 5.20
C ASN A 6 -1.72 10.13 4.62
N SER A 7 -1.82 9.94 3.31
CA SER A 7 -3.09 9.63 2.64
C SER A 7 -3.30 8.12 2.61
N THR A 8 -4.53 7.66 2.84
CA THR A 8 -4.95 6.26 2.62
C THR A 8 -5.47 6.01 1.20
N SER A 9 -5.58 7.06 0.38
CA SER A 9 -6.05 7.00 -1.00
C SER A 9 -4.89 6.85 -1.98
N ASN A 10 -5.17 6.31 -3.16
CA ASN A 10 -4.27 6.31 -4.32
C ASN A 10 -4.26 7.65 -5.07
N GLN A 11 -5.03 8.65 -4.61
CA GLN A 11 -5.11 9.99 -5.19
C GLN A 11 -4.89 11.06 -4.13
N LEU A 12 -4.09 12.07 -4.46
CA LEU A 12 -3.81 13.25 -3.63
C LEU A 12 -3.81 14.48 -4.55
N LEU A 13 -4.59 15.51 -4.20
CA LEU A 13 -4.59 16.79 -4.90
C LEU A 13 -3.95 17.86 -4.02
N LEU A 14 -2.91 18.51 -4.54
CA LEU A 14 -2.30 19.69 -3.92
C LEU A 14 -2.77 20.94 -4.65
N HIS A 15 -3.40 21.86 -3.93
CA HIS A 15 -3.81 23.14 -4.47
C HIS A 15 -2.93 24.25 -3.90
N PHE A 16 -2.12 24.86 -4.76
CA PHE A 16 -1.31 26.02 -4.41
C PHE A 16 -1.94 27.29 -4.96
N GLN A 17 -2.14 28.29 -4.11
CA GLN A 17 -2.66 29.59 -4.49
C GLN A 17 -1.73 30.68 -3.97
N SER A 18 -1.34 31.59 -4.86
CA SER A 18 -0.61 32.81 -4.54
C SER A 18 -1.35 34.01 -5.11
N ASP A 19 -1.21 35.17 -4.46
CA ASP A 19 -1.69 36.43 -4.99
C ASP A 19 -0.60 37.15 -5.80
N ILE A 20 -0.89 38.37 -6.27
CA ILE A 20 0.04 39.19 -7.07
C ILE A 20 1.00 40.04 -6.21
N SER A 21 0.90 39.95 -4.88
CA SER A 21 1.42 40.98 -3.97
C SER A 21 2.88 40.74 -3.58
N VAL A 22 3.27 39.47 -3.34
CA VAL A 22 4.60 39.12 -2.81
C VAL A 22 5.13 37.85 -3.46
N VAL A 23 6.40 37.88 -3.86
CA VAL A 23 7.14 36.70 -4.32
C VAL A 23 7.98 36.15 -3.16
N ALA A 24 7.91 34.83 -2.94
CA ALA A 24 8.67 34.12 -1.92
C ALA A 24 9.28 32.84 -2.49
N ALA A 25 10.07 32.13 -1.69
CA ALA A 25 10.80 30.93 -2.10
C ALA A 25 9.92 29.72 -2.48
N GLY A 26 8.59 29.80 -2.30
CA GLY A 26 7.66 28.71 -2.64
C GLY A 26 7.73 27.53 -1.68
N PHE A 27 7.48 26.32 -2.19
CA PHE A 27 7.56 25.08 -1.41
C PHE A 27 8.24 23.97 -2.22
N HIS A 28 8.81 23.01 -1.50
CA HIS A 28 9.32 21.75 -2.04
C HIS A 28 8.66 20.61 -1.27
N LEU A 29 8.18 19.59 -1.99
CA LEU A 29 7.54 18.41 -1.40
C LEU A 29 8.10 17.16 -2.07
N GLU A 30 8.39 16.16 -1.23
CA GLU A 30 8.68 14.81 -1.64
C GLU A 30 7.50 13.93 -1.25
N TYR A 31 7.06 13.06 -2.16
CA TYR A 31 6.03 12.06 -1.88
C TYR A 31 6.61 10.66 -2.08
N LYS A 32 6.13 9.72 -1.27
CA LYS A 32 6.39 8.30 -1.46
C LYS A 32 5.10 7.52 -1.34
N THR A 33 4.93 6.54 -2.19
CA THR A 33 3.88 5.54 -2.03
C THR A 33 4.34 4.52 -1.01
N VAL A 34 3.56 4.33 0.04
CA VAL A 34 3.71 3.21 0.96
C VAL A 34 2.63 2.20 0.65
N GLY A 35 2.95 0.90 0.67
CA GLY A 35 1.96 -0.17 0.57
C GLY A 35 1.08 -0.15 1.80
N LEU A 36 0.02 0.66 1.78
CA LEU A 36 -0.88 0.87 2.92
C LEU A 36 -1.85 -0.29 3.10
N THR A 37 -2.12 -1.02 2.03
CA THR A 37 -3.08 -2.11 2.02
C THR A 37 -2.32 -3.43 2.01
N THR A 38 -2.09 -3.97 3.20
CA THR A 38 -1.78 -5.39 3.32
C THR A 38 -3.08 -6.17 3.26
N CYS A 39 -3.13 -7.22 2.45
CA CYS A 39 -4.18 -8.21 2.56
C CYS A 39 -4.05 -8.91 3.93
N PRO A 40 -5.16 -9.27 4.60
CA PRO A 40 -5.09 -10.13 5.77
C PRO A 40 -4.41 -11.43 5.42
N GLU A 41 -3.58 -11.96 6.32
CA GLU A 41 -3.02 -13.29 6.14
C GLU A 41 -4.16 -14.32 6.12
N PRO A 42 -4.34 -15.07 5.01
CA PRO A 42 -5.33 -16.12 4.92
C PRO A 42 -4.94 -17.31 5.81
N MET A 43 -5.94 -17.96 6.39
CA MET A 43 -5.70 -19.21 7.10
C MET A 43 -5.30 -20.32 6.13
N ILE A 44 -4.37 -21.18 6.56
CA ILE A 44 -4.00 -22.37 5.80
C ILE A 44 -5.06 -23.45 6.07
N PRO A 45 -5.68 -24.03 5.03
CA PRO A 45 -6.60 -25.16 5.20
C PRO A 45 -5.93 -26.35 5.89
N ALA A 46 -6.72 -27.19 6.58
CA ALA A 46 -6.21 -28.42 7.16
C ALA A 46 -5.65 -29.36 6.07
N ASN A 47 -4.47 -29.93 6.31
CA ASN A 47 -3.71 -30.73 5.32
C ASN A 47 -3.40 -29.94 4.03
N GLY A 48 -3.29 -28.61 4.16
CA GLY A 48 -2.95 -27.69 3.09
C GLY A 48 -1.52 -27.16 3.21
N ILE A 49 -0.92 -26.86 2.07
CA ILE A 49 0.41 -26.28 1.91
C ILE A 49 0.24 -24.90 1.27
N LYS A 50 0.82 -23.87 1.89
CA LYS A 50 0.83 -22.49 1.39
C LYS A 50 2.19 -22.16 0.76
N ALA A 51 2.18 -21.59 -0.45
CA ALA A 51 3.33 -20.99 -1.10
C ALA A 51 3.17 -19.47 -1.20
N GLY A 52 4.18 -18.73 -0.74
CA GLY A 52 4.15 -17.27 -0.61
C GLY A 52 3.83 -16.80 0.82
N ASP A 53 4.50 -15.74 1.26
CA ASP A 53 4.45 -15.18 2.61
C ASP A 53 4.23 -13.66 2.64
N ARG A 54 4.02 -13.04 1.47
CA ARG A 54 3.79 -11.60 1.34
C ARG A 54 2.33 -11.32 0.97
N TYR A 55 1.72 -10.40 1.70
CA TYR A 55 0.32 -10.03 1.54
C TYR A 55 0.20 -8.55 1.16
N MET A 56 0.90 -8.15 0.11
CA MET A 56 0.80 -6.80 -0.44
C MET A 56 0.01 -6.79 -1.73
N VAL A 57 -0.46 -5.61 -2.15
CA VAL A 57 -1.07 -5.44 -3.47
C VAL A 57 -0.13 -6.00 -4.55
N ASN A 58 -0.69 -6.80 -5.47
CA ASN A 58 0.00 -7.52 -6.55
C ASN A 58 0.86 -8.73 -6.14
N GLU A 59 0.95 -9.07 -4.86
CA GLU A 59 1.54 -10.35 -4.44
C GLU A 59 0.55 -11.51 -4.63
N VAL A 60 1.07 -12.71 -4.86
CA VAL A 60 0.27 -13.93 -5.07
C VAL A 60 0.67 -14.98 -4.05
N VAL A 61 -0.34 -15.59 -3.42
CA VAL A 61 -0.18 -16.79 -2.59
C VAL A 61 -0.92 -17.96 -3.24
N ALA A 62 -0.31 -19.13 -3.24
CA ALA A 62 -0.88 -20.35 -3.79
C ALA A 62 -1.11 -21.38 -2.68
N PHE A 63 -2.21 -22.12 -2.81
CA PHE A 63 -2.54 -23.23 -1.91
C PHE A 63 -2.53 -24.54 -2.68
N SER A 64 -2.01 -25.57 -2.04
CA SER A 64 -2.03 -26.95 -2.51
C SER A 64 -2.37 -27.88 -1.35
N CYS A 65 -2.71 -29.13 -1.64
CA CYS A 65 -3.05 -30.13 -0.63
C CYS A 65 -1.92 -31.14 -0.47
N GLU A 66 -1.78 -31.68 0.74
CA GLU A 66 -0.96 -32.87 0.97
C GLU A 66 -1.51 -34.09 0.23
N ASP A 67 -0.67 -35.10 0.04
CA ASP A 67 -1.05 -36.35 -0.64
C ASP A 67 -2.29 -36.98 0.02
N GLY A 68 -3.30 -37.27 -0.79
CA GLY A 68 -4.58 -37.83 -0.33
C GLY A 68 -5.65 -36.80 0.02
N TYR A 69 -5.37 -35.50 -0.09
CA TYR A 69 -6.33 -34.42 0.14
C TYR A 69 -6.61 -33.61 -1.14
N ALA A 70 -7.78 -32.97 -1.19
CA ALA A 70 -8.22 -32.14 -2.32
C ALA A 70 -8.79 -30.81 -1.81
N LEU A 71 -8.67 -29.77 -2.65
CA LEU A 71 -9.03 -28.39 -2.33
C LEU A 71 -10.53 -28.11 -2.48
#